data_AF-A0A2V7HZ19-F1
#
_entry.id   AF-A0A2V7HZ19-F1
#
_cell.length_a   1.000
_cell.length_b   1.000
_cell.length_c   1.000
_cell.angle_alpha   90.00
_cell.angle_beta   90.00
_cell.angle_gamma   90.00
#
_symmetry.space_group_name_H-M   'P 1'
#
loop_
_entity.id
_entity.type
_entity.pdbx_description
1 polymer ?
#
loop_
_entity_poly.entity_id
_entity_poly.type
_entity_poly.pdbx_seq_one_letter_code
_entity_poly.pdbx_strand_id
1 'polypeptide(L)'
;MNNDHCLLSERVCLPLMSLVRPELRLLPLTQTVWYMPTGLDPWNQLLGQAPGHYTRLYDIPVNQSPPMPEVHWPDQTPLPVDGSLRERLNHWLTLVQRGEVLTSYRVFLGLMEDVPNRREVLAQLAFAGLIDVQDRMLHNRSYTTGHKSYRARATIELGEALGWESAHSVLYAGVPDMAVGPRWYSTYEMGCNIVQNLLDGRDQELLRQDAPLTPAEEAMLIDAIVRQREPSVIEALVALLKAGRGARRILDAIQVASAQVILETGHPNNFSMAQHGFEYCNTLGWFYDTFEHPHRLKLLFVAASFINRAAEHQANTPDNGPRAITPPPGTESLSSGQMLARLDEALLALRPDEAVGLTAAYLKGGFDRAALLRLLATAACKLGNDPHNQELGLCLLEDYLHSTATDRDRLLLASAKHTAGHRKYGDPLEAYRRFAEAFDLDGR
;
A
#
# COMPACT_ATOMS: atom_id res chain seq x y z
N MET A 1 17.10 -3.76 9.67
CA MET A 1 16.85 -4.69 8.57
C MET A 1 15.86 -4.04 7.60
N ASN A 2 15.99 -4.26 6.29
CA ASN A 2 15.01 -3.80 5.30
C ASN A 2 13.91 -4.87 5.11
N ASN A 3 13.26 -5.24 6.22
CA ASN A 3 12.20 -6.26 6.24
C ASN A 3 10.98 -5.85 5.43
N ASP A 4 10.84 -4.56 5.16
CA ASP A 4 9.70 -3.94 4.51
C ASP A 4 9.41 -4.56 3.14
N HIS A 5 10.36 -4.45 2.22
CA HIS A 5 10.21 -5.00 0.87
C HIS A 5 10.01 -6.52 0.85
N CYS A 6 10.61 -7.26 1.78
CA CYS A 6 10.47 -8.73 1.81
C CYS A 6 9.07 -9.14 2.30
N LEU A 7 8.62 -8.58 3.43
CA LEU A 7 7.28 -8.86 3.97
C LEU A 7 6.18 -8.43 3.00
N LEU A 8 6.33 -7.25 2.37
CA LEU A 8 5.38 -6.79 1.36
C LEU A 8 5.35 -7.73 0.16
N SER A 9 6.52 -8.08 -0.40
CA SER A 9 6.58 -8.99 -1.53
C SER A 9 5.95 -10.36 -1.22
N GLU A 10 6.21 -10.92 -0.04
CA GLU A 10 5.58 -12.18 0.38
C GLU A 10 4.06 -12.05 0.48
N ARG A 11 3.58 -10.95 1.08
CA ARG A 11 2.15 -10.67 1.23
C ARG A 11 1.45 -10.57 -0.12
N VAL A 12 1.98 -9.80 -1.07
CA VAL A 12 1.31 -9.56 -2.37
C VAL A 12 1.17 -10.82 -3.20
N CYS A 13 2.05 -11.80 -2.99
CA CYS A 13 1.97 -13.07 -3.68
C CYS A 13 0.62 -13.74 -3.44
N LEU A 14 0.15 -13.77 -2.19
CA LEU A 14 -1.04 -14.52 -1.79
C LEU A 14 -2.25 -14.20 -2.68
N PRO A 15 -2.69 -12.93 -2.82
CA PRO A 15 -3.79 -12.59 -3.73
C PRO A 15 -3.37 -12.60 -5.21
N LEU A 16 -2.15 -12.15 -5.58
CA LEU A 16 -1.74 -12.06 -6.99
C LEU A 16 -1.74 -13.42 -7.69
N MET A 17 -1.40 -14.51 -7.00
CA MET A 17 -1.45 -15.87 -7.54
C MET A 17 -2.84 -16.23 -8.11
N SER A 18 -3.91 -15.61 -7.60
CA SER A 18 -5.28 -15.84 -8.08
C SER A 18 -5.73 -14.88 -9.19
N LEU A 19 -5.05 -13.73 -9.32
CA LEU A 19 -5.42 -12.65 -10.25
C LEU A 19 -4.66 -12.70 -11.59
N VAL A 20 -3.49 -13.36 -11.61
CA VAL A 20 -2.69 -13.51 -12.85
C VAL A 20 -3.22 -14.62 -13.76
N ARG A 21 -2.61 -14.77 -14.94
CA ARG A 21 -2.86 -15.91 -15.83
C ARG A 21 -2.46 -17.24 -15.14
N PRO A 22 -3.20 -18.35 -15.32
CA PRO A 22 -2.92 -19.62 -14.66
C PRO A 22 -1.48 -20.11 -14.84
N GLU A 23 -0.92 -19.92 -16.02
CA GLU A 23 0.45 -20.34 -16.38
C GLU A 23 1.51 -19.50 -15.64
N LEU A 24 1.15 -18.30 -15.19
CA LEU A 24 2.00 -17.39 -14.42
C LEU A 24 1.67 -17.40 -12.93
N ARG A 25 0.86 -18.33 -12.44
CA ARG A 25 0.41 -18.37 -11.04
C ARG A 25 1.55 -18.33 -10.04
N LEU A 26 2.71 -18.92 -10.34
CA LEU A 26 3.87 -18.93 -9.43
C LEU A 26 4.81 -17.73 -9.62
N LEU A 27 4.62 -16.91 -10.65
CA LEU A 27 5.47 -15.77 -10.94
C LEU A 27 5.55 -14.76 -9.79
N PRO A 28 4.44 -14.38 -9.10
CA PRO A 28 4.54 -13.48 -7.95
C PRO A 28 5.54 -13.99 -6.90
N LEU A 29 5.43 -15.26 -6.52
CA LEU A 29 6.31 -15.90 -5.54
C LEU A 29 7.77 -15.95 -6.03
N THR A 30 7.99 -16.25 -7.32
CA THR A 30 9.33 -16.23 -7.90
C THR A 30 9.97 -14.85 -7.80
N GLN A 31 9.21 -13.76 -7.98
CA GLN A 31 9.73 -12.39 -7.83
C GLN A 31 10.15 -12.10 -6.38
N THR A 32 9.38 -12.56 -5.40
CA THR A 32 9.75 -12.46 -3.98
C THR A 32 11.06 -13.19 -3.70
N VAL A 33 11.17 -14.45 -4.14
CA VAL A 33 12.39 -15.24 -3.99
C VAL A 33 13.59 -14.60 -4.68
N TRP A 34 13.37 -14.00 -5.85
CA TRP A 34 14.37 -13.25 -6.58
C TRP A 34 14.85 -12.01 -5.82
N TYR A 35 13.95 -11.33 -5.11
CA TYR A 35 14.27 -10.10 -4.38
C TYR A 35 14.90 -10.37 -3.00
N MET A 36 14.45 -11.41 -2.28
CA MET A 36 14.81 -11.69 -0.88
C MET A 36 16.31 -11.56 -0.55
N PRO A 37 17.25 -12.13 -1.34
CA PRO A 37 18.68 -11.98 -1.07
C PRO A 37 19.15 -10.52 -1.01
N THR A 38 18.52 -9.65 -1.81
CA THR A 38 18.81 -8.22 -1.84
C THR A 38 17.97 -7.39 -0.86
N GLY A 39 16.91 -7.94 -0.29
CA GLY A 39 16.10 -7.26 0.71
C GLY A 39 16.57 -7.51 2.14
N LEU A 40 16.99 -8.75 2.45
CA LEU A 40 17.28 -9.17 3.82
C LEU A 40 18.65 -8.72 4.33
N ASP A 41 19.62 -8.45 3.45
CA ASP A 41 20.97 -8.07 3.84
C ASP A 41 21.39 -6.70 3.27
N PRO A 42 20.75 -5.60 3.72
CA PRO A 42 21.09 -4.26 3.25
C PRO A 42 22.49 -3.82 3.69
N TRP A 43 23.00 -4.35 4.81
CA TRP A 43 24.28 -3.93 5.35
C TRP A 43 25.45 -4.47 4.53
N ASN A 44 25.43 -5.76 4.18
CA ASN A 44 26.47 -6.30 3.30
C ASN A 44 26.40 -5.72 1.89
N GLN A 45 25.24 -5.22 1.44
CA GLN A 45 25.19 -4.40 0.22
C GLN A 45 25.88 -3.06 0.38
N LEU A 46 25.60 -2.32 1.46
CA LEU A 46 26.23 -1.01 1.71
C LEU A 46 27.75 -1.12 1.92
N LEU A 47 28.23 -2.29 2.39
CA LEU A 47 29.66 -2.59 2.53
C LEU A 47 30.31 -3.17 1.26
N GLY A 48 29.55 -3.39 0.17
CA GLY A 48 30.07 -4.01 -1.06
C GLY A 48 30.41 -5.50 -0.92
N GLN A 49 29.87 -6.17 0.10
CA GLN A 49 30.06 -7.60 0.35
C GLN A 49 29.00 -8.47 -0.34
N ALA A 50 27.82 -7.92 -0.62
CA ALA A 50 26.73 -8.61 -1.31
C ALA A 50 26.16 -7.74 -2.44
N PRO A 51 25.76 -8.30 -3.59
CA PRO A 51 25.09 -7.53 -4.64
C PRO A 51 23.65 -7.20 -4.22
N GLY A 52 23.10 -6.07 -4.66
CA GLY A 52 21.68 -5.80 -4.49
C GLY A 52 21.24 -4.39 -4.85
N HIS A 53 20.11 -3.96 -4.28
CA HIS A 53 19.52 -2.65 -4.56
C HIS A 53 20.49 -1.51 -4.26
N TYR A 54 21.12 -1.52 -3.08
CA TYR A 54 21.99 -0.41 -2.67
C TYR A 54 23.31 -0.36 -3.44
N THR A 55 23.89 -1.52 -3.78
CA THR A 55 25.12 -1.53 -4.59
C THR A 55 24.89 -0.98 -5.99
N ARG A 56 23.71 -1.26 -6.59
CA ARG A 56 23.31 -0.72 -7.89
C ARG A 56 22.94 0.76 -7.82
N LEU A 57 22.35 1.22 -6.72
CA LEU A 57 21.95 2.61 -6.55
C LEU A 57 23.16 3.54 -6.32
N TYR A 58 24.19 3.05 -5.63
CA TYR A 58 25.36 3.83 -5.21
C TYR A 58 26.66 3.42 -5.93
N ASP A 59 26.58 2.62 -6.99
CA ASP A 59 27.73 2.11 -7.76
C ASP A 59 28.84 1.51 -6.88
N ILE A 60 28.45 0.72 -5.87
CA ILE A 60 29.38 0.11 -4.91
C ILE A 60 29.98 -1.16 -5.54
N PRO A 61 31.32 -1.29 -5.64
CA PRO A 61 31.96 -2.52 -6.11
C PRO A 61 31.64 -3.70 -5.20
N VAL A 62 31.29 -4.85 -5.78
CA VAL A 62 30.87 -6.04 -5.02
C VAL A 62 31.95 -7.12 -5.07
N ASN A 63 32.28 -7.69 -3.90
CA ASN A 63 33.17 -8.85 -3.80
C ASN A 63 32.43 -10.15 -4.20
N GLN A 64 33.13 -11.10 -4.84
CA GLN A 64 32.49 -12.12 -5.70
C GLN A 64 31.77 -13.28 -4.97
N SER A 65 31.59 -13.22 -3.65
CA SER A 65 30.79 -14.22 -2.93
C SER A 65 30.05 -13.55 -1.77
N PRO A 66 28.72 -13.39 -1.87
CA PRO A 66 27.93 -12.81 -0.78
C PRO A 66 28.02 -13.71 0.46
N PRO A 67 28.16 -13.13 1.67
CA PRO A 67 28.11 -13.88 2.92
C PRO A 67 26.72 -14.51 3.13
N MET A 68 26.64 -15.49 4.02
CA MET A 68 25.35 -16.01 4.47
C MET A 68 24.60 -14.93 5.27
N PRO A 69 23.26 -14.84 5.16
CA PRO A 69 22.48 -13.91 5.97
C PRO A 69 22.73 -14.10 7.47
N GLU A 70 22.87 -13.01 8.21
CA GLU A 70 23.11 -13.02 9.65
C GLU A 70 21.87 -12.58 10.42
N VAL A 71 21.55 -13.29 11.50
CA VAL A 71 20.55 -12.85 12.47
C VAL A 71 21.24 -11.98 13.53
N HIS A 72 21.13 -10.66 13.37
CA HIS A 72 21.81 -9.71 14.26
C HIS A 72 21.13 -9.51 15.62
N TRP A 73 19.86 -9.90 15.77
CA TRP A 73 19.10 -9.71 17.02
C TRP A 73 18.50 -11.04 17.46
N PRO A 74 18.73 -11.49 18.71
CA PRO A 74 18.13 -12.72 19.18
C PRO A 74 16.63 -12.52 19.38
N ASP A 75 15.89 -13.60 19.15
CA ASP A 75 14.47 -13.66 19.41
C ASP A 75 14.14 -13.48 20.90
N GLN A 76 12.88 -13.22 21.20
CA GLN A 76 12.43 -12.86 22.54
C GLN A 76 11.39 -13.84 23.10
N THR A 77 11.30 -13.89 24.42
CA THR A 77 10.28 -14.68 25.14
C THR A 77 9.05 -13.83 25.47
N PRO A 78 7.84 -14.42 25.39
CA PRO A 78 6.60 -13.76 25.79
C PRO A 78 6.69 -13.13 27.18
N LEU A 79 6.12 -11.93 27.33
CA LEU A 79 5.95 -11.27 28.61
C LEU A 79 4.45 -11.07 28.87
N PRO A 80 3.83 -11.91 29.71
CA PRO A 80 2.46 -11.70 30.15
C PRO A 80 2.33 -10.39 30.92
N VAL A 81 1.20 -9.72 30.74
CA VAL A 81 0.83 -8.51 31.49
C VAL A 81 -0.57 -8.70 32.06
N ASP A 82 -0.80 -8.23 33.29
CA ASP A 82 -2.08 -8.33 33.98
C ASP A 82 -3.06 -7.23 33.54
N GLY A 83 -4.34 -7.40 33.88
CA GLY A 83 -5.41 -6.44 33.65
C GLY A 83 -6.41 -6.85 32.58
N SER A 84 -7.42 -6.01 32.37
CA SER A 84 -8.40 -6.21 31.29
C SER A 84 -7.72 -6.19 29.92
N LEU A 85 -8.32 -6.86 28.92
CA LEU A 85 -7.81 -6.83 27.54
C LEU A 85 -7.51 -5.40 27.06
N ARG A 86 -8.43 -4.47 27.31
CA ARG A 86 -8.27 -3.05 26.96
C ARG A 86 -7.04 -2.41 27.61
N GLU A 87 -6.78 -2.68 28.89
CA GLU A 87 -5.60 -2.16 29.59
C GLU A 87 -4.32 -2.74 29.02
N ARG A 88 -4.29 -4.05 28.73
CA ARG A 88 -3.12 -4.72 28.15
C ARG A 88 -2.82 -4.22 26.73
N LEU A 89 -3.84 -4.04 25.87
CA LEU A 89 -3.68 -3.48 24.52
C LEU A 89 -3.19 -2.02 24.56
N ASN A 90 -3.74 -1.20 25.46
CA ASN A 90 -3.30 0.19 25.64
C ASN A 90 -1.87 0.26 26.19
N HIS A 91 -1.50 -0.65 27.12
CA HIS A 91 -0.14 -0.75 27.63
C HIS A 91 0.85 -1.08 26.51
N TRP A 92 0.52 -2.06 25.66
CA TRP A 92 1.33 -2.39 24.50
C TRP A 92 1.48 -1.20 23.53
N LEU A 93 0.38 -0.54 23.17
CA LEU A 93 0.44 0.65 22.30
C LEU A 93 1.29 1.78 22.91
N THR A 94 1.22 1.97 24.23
CA THR A 94 2.05 2.95 24.94
C THR A 94 3.54 2.64 24.79
N LEU A 95 3.93 1.37 24.90
CA LEU A 95 5.32 0.95 24.69
C LEU A 95 5.77 1.21 23.25
N VAL A 96 4.92 0.90 22.27
CA VAL A 96 5.18 1.20 20.85
C VAL A 96 5.40 2.70 20.62
N GLN A 97 4.50 3.55 21.12
CA GLN A 97 4.62 5.00 20.98
C GLN A 97 5.88 5.55 21.67
N ARG A 98 6.27 4.97 22.81
CA ARG A 98 7.51 5.32 23.52
C ARG A 98 8.78 4.77 22.87
N GLY A 99 8.64 3.83 21.94
CA GLY A 99 9.76 3.24 21.19
C GLY A 99 10.52 2.19 22.01
N GLU A 100 9.82 1.55 22.95
CA GLU A 100 10.33 0.46 23.78
C GLU A 100 10.32 -0.84 22.98
N VAL A 101 11.21 -0.96 21.97
CA VAL A 101 11.18 -2.02 20.94
C VAL A 101 11.14 -3.43 21.55
N LEU A 102 12.10 -3.77 22.42
CA LEU A 102 12.19 -5.12 22.98
C LEU A 102 11.02 -5.44 23.90
N THR A 103 10.66 -4.50 24.79
CA THR A 103 9.56 -4.70 25.75
C THR A 103 8.22 -4.80 25.02
N SER A 104 7.95 -3.94 24.03
CA SER A 104 6.73 -3.99 23.24
C SER A 104 6.60 -5.30 22.46
N TYR A 105 7.69 -5.81 21.89
CA TYR A 105 7.68 -7.11 21.20
C TYR A 105 7.34 -8.26 22.16
N ARG A 106 7.99 -8.32 23.32
CA ARG A 106 7.72 -9.35 24.34
C ARG A 106 6.29 -9.33 24.84
N VAL A 107 5.76 -8.13 25.11
CA VAL A 107 4.35 -7.96 25.51
C VAL A 107 3.40 -8.39 24.39
N PHE A 108 3.72 -8.09 23.12
CA PHE A 108 2.93 -8.55 21.98
C PHE A 108 2.88 -10.07 21.88
N LEU A 109 4.02 -10.74 22.04
CA LEU A 109 4.09 -12.20 22.05
C LEU A 109 3.19 -12.78 23.15
N GLY A 110 3.22 -12.21 24.36
CA GLY A 110 2.33 -12.62 25.46
C GLY A 110 0.84 -12.35 25.17
N LEU A 111 0.52 -11.29 24.44
CA LEU A 111 -0.84 -11.02 23.96
C LEU A 111 -1.31 -12.05 22.93
N MET A 112 -0.43 -12.54 22.05
CA MET A 112 -0.76 -13.52 21.01
C MET A 112 -1.02 -14.94 21.55
N GLU A 113 -0.52 -15.24 22.75
CA GLU A 113 -0.82 -16.48 23.49
C GLU A 113 -2.28 -16.53 23.99
N ASP A 114 -2.94 -15.37 24.13
CA ASP A 114 -4.36 -15.26 24.45
C ASP A 114 -5.22 -15.50 23.19
N VAL A 115 -5.26 -16.77 22.75
CA VAL A 115 -5.92 -17.20 21.51
C VAL A 115 -7.34 -16.65 21.36
N PRO A 116 -8.22 -16.67 22.39
CA PRO A 116 -9.58 -16.13 22.25
C PRO A 116 -9.64 -14.64 21.88
N ASN A 117 -8.63 -13.85 22.24
CA ASN A 117 -8.59 -12.40 22.00
C ASN A 117 -7.57 -11.99 20.92
N ARG A 118 -7.03 -12.96 20.16
CA ARG A 118 -5.99 -12.70 19.16
C ARG A 118 -6.45 -11.70 18.11
N ARG A 119 -7.72 -11.74 17.71
CA ARG A 119 -8.27 -10.83 16.69
C ARG A 119 -8.17 -9.37 17.11
N GLU A 120 -8.42 -9.06 18.37
CA GLU A 120 -8.29 -7.73 18.95
C GLU A 120 -6.83 -7.29 19.05
N VAL A 121 -5.91 -8.22 19.33
CA VAL A 121 -4.46 -7.98 19.32
C VAL A 121 -3.98 -7.61 17.91
N LEU A 122 -4.43 -8.34 16.88
CA LEU A 122 -4.11 -8.05 15.48
C LEU A 122 -4.73 -6.73 15.01
N ALA A 123 -5.96 -6.41 15.45
CA ALA A 123 -6.57 -5.11 15.21
C ALA A 123 -5.74 -3.97 15.80
N GLN A 124 -5.22 -4.16 17.02
CA GLN A 124 -4.35 -3.20 17.68
C GLN A 124 -3.00 -3.04 16.95
N LEU A 125 -2.43 -4.12 16.41
CA LEU A 125 -1.22 -4.09 15.58
C LEU A 125 -1.40 -3.24 14.33
N ALA A 126 -2.46 -3.51 13.55
CA ALA A 126 -2.78 -2.71 12.36
C ALA A 126 -3.03 -1.25 12.72
N PHE A 127 -3.78 -1.00 13.80
CA PHE A 127 -4.05 0.34 14.30
C PHE A 127 -2.77 1.10 14.67
N ALA A 128 -1.81 0.46 15.35
CA ALA A 128 -0.54 1.08 15.70
C ALA A 128 0.25 1.56 14.48
N GLY A 129 0.23 0.79 13.38
CA GLY A 129 0.84 1.20 12.11
C GLY A 129 0.07 2.31 11.39
N LEU A 130 -1.27 2.31 11.47
CA LEU A 130 -2.13 3.29 10.80
C LEU A 130 -2.08 4.69 11.43
N ILE A 131 -1.74 4.81 12.71
CA ILE A 131 -1.65 6.13 13.38
C ILE A 131 -0.29 6.80 13.24
N ASP A 132 0.73 6.08 12.78
CA ASP A 132 2.10 6.56 12.63
C ASP A 132 2.39 6.92 11.17
N VAL A 133 1.97 8.12 10.77
CA VAL A 133 2.02 8.60 9.39
C VAL A 133 2.70 9.95 9.34
N GLN A 134 3.69 10.07 8.47
CA GLN A 134 4.41 11.33 8.25
C GLN A 134 3.46 12.46 7.81
N ASP A 135 3.41 13.50 8.63
CA ASP A 135 2.56 14.68 8.46
C ASP A 135 3.19 15.78 7.57
N ARG A 136 4.50 15.69 7.32
CA ARG A 136 5.29 16.64 6.52
C ARG A 136 5.97 15.96 5.35
N MET A 137 5.47 16.21 4.14
CA MET A 137 6.08 15.70 2.89
C MET A 137 7.02 16.70 2.22
N LEU A 138 6.72 18.00 2.28
CA LEU A 138 7.56 19.03 1.68
C LEU A 138 8.85 19.23 2.51
N HIS A 139 9.99 19.26 1.82
CA HIS A 139 11.34 19.40 2.41
C HIS A 139 11.72 18.33 3.46
N ASN A 140 11.03 17.20 3.46
CA ASN A 140 11.33 16.10 4.37
C ASN A 140 11.95 14.93 3.59
N ARG A 141 12.99 14.32 4.15
CA ARG A 141 13.66 13.11 3.61
C ARG A 141 13.37 11.86 4.45
N SER A 142 12.44 11.96 5.40
CA SER A 142 12.06 10.84 6.27
C SER A 142 11.33 9.75 5.49
N TYR A 143 11.55 8.49 5.88
CA TYR A 143 11.07 7.28 5.20
C TYR A 143 9.93 6.58 5.95
N THR A 144 9.14 7.28 6.79
CA THR A 144 7.93 6.70 7.40
C THR A 144 6.68 7.27 6.75
N THR A 145 6.60 7.14 5.43
CA THR A 145 5.46 7.46 4.57
C THR A 145 4.33 6.45 4.71
N GLY A 146 4.01 6.03 5.94
CA GLY A 146 2.97 5.02 6.20
C GLY A 146 3.46 3.56 6.17
N HIS A 147 4.77 3.28 5.99
CA HIS A 147 5.33 1.91 5.92
C HIS A 147 4.90 0.98 7.06
N LYS A 148 4.68 1.51 8.27
CA LYS A 148 4.24 0.69 9.40
C LYS A 148 2.85 0.08 9.17
N SER A 149 1.95 0.78 8.49
CA SER A 149 0.58 0.32 8.28
C SER A 149 0.53 -0.95 7.42
N TYR A 150 1.11 -0.92 6.22
CA TYR A 150 1.10 -2.09 5.33
C TYR A 150 2.06 -3.19 5.78
N ARG A 151 3.13 -2.89 6.54
CA ARG A 151 3.90 -3.94 7.23
C ARG A 151 3.11 -4.64 8.31
N ALA A 152 2.30 -3.91 9.09
CA ALA A 152 1.38 -4.51 10.04
C ALA A 152 0.36 -5.41 9.33
N ARG A 153 -0.21 -4.96 8.21
CA ARG A 153 -1.08 -5.80 7.38
C ARG A 153 -0.37 -7.04 6.85
N ALA A 154 0.83 -6.89 6.29
CA ALA A 154 1.63 -8.01 5.79
C ALA A 154 1.92 -9.04 6.88
N THR A 155 2.29 -8.58 8.08
CA THR A 155 2.48 -9.44 9.26
C THR A 155 1.23 -10.26 9.58
N ILE A 156 0.05 -9.62 9.50
CA ILE A 156 -1.23 -10.26 9.81
C ILE A 156 -1.61 -11.27 8.72
N GLU A 157 -1.62 -10.87 7.44
CA GLU A 157 -2.04 -11.74 6.34
C GLU A 157 -1.09 -12.93 6.14
N LEU A 158 0.22 -12.75 6.30
CA LEU A 158 1.19 -13.85 6.27
C LEU A 158 1.03 -14.78 7.47
N GLY A 159 0.76 -14.23 8.67
CA GLY A 159 0.51 -15.02 9.87
C GLY A 159 -0.75 -15.90 9.75
N GLU A 160 -1.83 -15.35 9.16
CA GLU A 160 -3.04 -16.12 8.85
C GLU A 160 -2.78 -17.19 7.79
N ALA A 161 -2.02 -16.88 6.73
CA ALA A 161 -1.73 -17.81 5.65
C ALA A 161 -0.85 -19.00 6.08
N LEU A 162 0.13 -18.76 6.97
CA LEU A 162 1.02 -19.79 7.51
C LEU A 162 0.39 -20.57 8.66
N GLY A 163 -0.60 -19.98 9.33
CA GLY A 163 -1.08 -20.41 10.63
C GLY A 163 -0.16 -19.92 11.75
N TRP A 164 -0.78 -19.46 12.85
CA TRP A 164 -0.08 -18.79 13.95
C TRP A 164 0.96 -19.63 14.69
N GLU A 165 0.88 -20.96 14.62
CA GLU A 165 1.90 -21.87 15.16
C GLU A 165 3.23 -21.82 14.38
N SER A 166 3.16 -21.46 13.09
CA SER A 166 4.32 -21.36 12.19
C SER A 166 4.71 -19.91 11.87
N ALA A 167 3.95 -18.93 12.37
CA ALA A 167 4.11 -17.51 12.04
C ALA A 167 5.17 -16.78 12.88
N HIS A 168 5.93 -17.47 13.73
CA HIS A 168 6.85 -16.83 14.67
C HIS A 168 7.89 -15.93 13.99
N SER A 169 8.48 -16.38 12.88
CA SER A 169 9.42 -15.57 12.09
C SER A 169 8.77 -14.34 11.46
N VAL A 170 7.48 -14.39 11.12
CA VAL A 170 6.73 -13.25 10.60
C VAL A 170 6.51 -12.22 11.73
N LEU A 171 6.14 -12.68 12.93
CA LEU A 171 6.00 -11.81 14.11
C LEU A 171 7.33 -11.14 14.47
N TYR A 172 8.42 -11.90 14.46
CA TYR A 172 9.78 -11.38 14.69
C TYR A 172 10.17 -10.31 13.66
N ALA A 173 9.80 -10.50 12.39
CA ALA A 173 10.13 -9.55 11.33
C ALA A 173 9.30 -8.26 11.38
N GLY A 174 8.02 -8.35 11.73
CA GLY A 174 7.05 -7.25 11.58
C GLY A 174 6.70 -6.48 12.86
N VAL A 175 6.60 -7.15 14.01
CA VAL A 175 6.10 -6.51 15.24
C VAL A 175 7.10 -5.51 15.85
N PRO A 176 8.41 -5.82 15.97
CA PRO A 176 9.37 -4.88 16.57
C PRO A 176 9.42 -3.54 15.82
N ASP A 177 9.20 -3.57 14.51
CA ASP A 177 9.25 -2.39 13.64
C ASP A 177 8.22 -1.32 14.03
N MET A 178 7.08 -1.69 14.62
CA MET A 178 6.07 -0.72 15.07
C MET A 178 6.66 0.30 16.05
N ALA A 179 7.58 -0.14 16.90
CA ALA A 179 8.23 0.68 17.93
C ALA A 179 9.52 1.38 17.44
N VAL A 180 10.02 1.05 16.24
CA VAL A 180 11.22 1.69 15.68
C VAL A 180 10.87 3.07 15.12
N GLY A 181 11.74 4.06 15.34
CA GLY A 181 11.52 5.42 14.82
C GLY A 181 11.80 5.56 13.31
N PRO A 182 11.44 6.69 12.69
CA PRO A 182 10.75 7.86 13.26
C PRO A 182 9.26 7.60 13.57
N ARG A 183 8.64 8.52 14.32
CA ARG A 183 7.26 8.42 14.83
C ARG A 183 6.53 9.73 14.63
N TRP A 184 5.36 9.69 14.02
CA TRP A 184 4.56 10.85 13.64
C TRP A 184 3.09 10.65 14.02
N TYR A 185 2.67 11.26 15.13
CA TYR A 185 1.30 11.11 15.65
C TYR A 185 0.46 12.39 15.53
N SER A 186 1.00 13.47 14.97
CA SER A 186 0.34 14.78 14.86
C SER A 186 -0.95 14.73 14.04
N THR A 187 -0.96 14.02 12.91
CA THR A 187 -2.18 13.86 12.10
C THR A 187 -3.23 13.02 12.83
N TYR A 188 -2.82 12.00 13.58
CA TYR A 188 -3.74 11.21 14.40
C TYR A 188 -4.29 12.03 15.58
N GLU A 189 -3.46 12.84 16.24
CA GLU A 189 -3.87 13.79 17.28
C GLU A 189 -4.87 14.81 16.74
N MET A 190 -4.62 15.36 15.55
CA MET A 190 -5.57 16.23 14.84
C MET A 190 -6.91 15.53 14.64
N GLY A 191 -6.91 14.29 14.14
CA GLY A 191 -8.13 13.48 13.98
C GLY A 191 -8.87 13.25 15.30
N CYS A 192 -8.15 13.00 16.40
CA CYS A 192 -8.74 12.91 17.74
C CYS A 192 -9.45 14.20 18.16
N ASN A 193 -8.79 15.34 17.98
CA ASN A 193 -9.33 16.65 18.34
C ASN A 193 -10.53 17.05 17.48
N ILE A 194 -10.53 16.76 16.18
CA ILE A 194 -11.68 17.00 15.30
C ILE A 194 -12.88 16.19 15.76
N VAL A 195 -12.70 14.89 16.01
CA VAL A 195 -13.80 14.03 16.46
C VAL A 195 -14.35 14.49 17.80
N GLN A 196 -13.48 14.89 18.74
CA GLN A 196 -13.92 15.40 20.03
C GLN A 196 -14.67 16.74 19.93
N ASN A 197 -14.14 17.69 19.17
CA ASN A 197 -14.61 19.09 19.21
C ASN A 197 -15.70 19.40 18.19
N LEU A 198 -15.71 18.73 17.03
CA LEU A 198 -16.62 19.02 15.92
C LEU A 198 -17.70 17.96 15.71
N LEU A 199 -17.50 16.77 16.30
CA LEU A 199 -18.37 15.58 16.17
C LEU A 199 -18.79 15.00 17.53
N ASP A 200 -18.59 15.76 18.61
CA ASP A 200 -19.04 15.46 19.98
C ASP A 200 -18.55 14.12 20.56
N GLY A 201 -17.43 13.57 20.05
CA GLY A 201 -16.92 12.27 20.48
C GLY A 201 -17.82 11.08 20.11
N ARG A 202 -18.72 11.24 19.12
CA ARG A 202 -19.73 10.23 18.72
C ARG A 202 -19.16 9.16 17.77
N ASP A 203 -17.91 8.74 17.97
CA ASP A 203 -17.20 7.78 17.11
C ASP A 203 -18.06 6.56 16.73
N GLN A 204 -18.63 5.89 17.74
CA GLN A 204 -19.37 4.65 17.56
C GLN A 204 -20.68 4.83 16.78
N GLU A 205 -21.32 5.99 16.93
CA GLU A 205 -22.54 6.27 16.20
C GLU A 205 -22.25 6.60 14.73
N LEU A 206 -21.25 7.44 14.49
CA LEU A 206 -20.82 7.81 13.14
C LEU A 206 -20.29 6.60 12.36
N LEU A 207 -19.58 5.68 13.02
CA LEU A 207 -19.10 4.44 12.39
C LEU A 207 -20.23 3.48 11.99
N ARG A 208 -21.44 3.62 12.53
CA ARG A 208 -22.62 2.80 12.15
C ARG A 208 -23.39 3.37 10.97
N GLN A 209 -23.07 4.59 10.53
CA GLN A 209 -23.69 5.19 9.36
C GLN A 209 -23.31 4.41 8.10
N ASP A 210 -24.26 4.24 7.18
CA ASP A 210 -24.08 3.46 5.96
C ASP A 210 -24.58 4.17 4.69
N ALA A 211 -25.12 5.38 4.82
CA ALA A 211 -25.68 6.11 3.68
C ALA A 211 -24.59 6.35 2.61
N PRO A 212 -24.91 6.14 1.31
CA PRO A 212 -23.96 6.34 0.23
C PRO A 212 -23.64 7.82 0.06
N LEU A 213 -22.50 8.11 -0.56
CA LEU A 213 -22.23 9.43 -1.11
C LEU A 213 -22.94 9.54 -2.47
N THR A 214 -23.45 10.73 -2.77
CA THR A 214 -23.88 11.06 -4.13
C THR A 214 -22.66 11.33 -5.01
N PRO A 215 -22.77 11.21 -6.34
CA PRO A 215 -21.65 11.55 -7.25
C PRO A 215 -21.12 12.98 -7.07
N ALA A 216 -21.99 13.93 -6.69
CA ALA A 216 -21.58 15.31 -6.42
C ALA A 216 -20.78 15.42 -5.10
N GLU A 217 -21.16 14.69 -4.06
CA GLU A 217 -20.42 14.64 -2.79
C GLU A 217 -19.06 13.95 -2.94
N GLU A 218 -18.99 12.86 -3.72
CA GLU A 218 -17.72 12.22 -4.07
C GLU A 218 -16.81 13.21 -4.80
N ALA A 219 -17.30 13.86 -5.85
CA ALA A 219 -16.53 14.84 -6.62
C ALA A 219 -16.06 16.02 -5.76
N MET A 220 -16.92 16.52 -4.87
CA MET A 220 -16.57 17.59 -3.92
C MET A 220 -15.44 17.14 -2.98
N LEU A 221 -15.53 15.94 -2.40
CA LEU A 221 -14.50 15.44 -1.49
C LEU A 221 -13.17 15.20 -2.21
N ILE A 222 -13.21 14.62 -3.42
CA ILE A 222 -12.02 14.39 -4.24
C ILE A 222 -11.35 15.73 -4.58
N ASP A 223 -12.11 16.74 -5.00
CA ASP A 223 -11.57 18.08 -5.27
C ASP A 223 -10.96 18.71 -4.01
N ALA A 224 -11.66 18.65 -2.87
CA ALA A 224 -11.15 19.17 -1.61
C ALA A 224 -9.78 18.54 -1.26
N ILE A 225 -9.68 17.21 -1.36
CA ILE A 225 -8.44 16.48 -1.07
C ILE A 225 -7.32 16.82 -2.05
N VAL A 226 -7.60 16.83 -3.36
CA VAL A 226 -6.54 16.95 -4.38
C VAL A 226 -6.13 18.40 -4.62
N ARG A 227 -7.05 19.36 -4.45
CA ARG A 227 -6.86 20.75 -4.92
C ARG A 227 -6.91 21.81 -3.83
N GLN A 228 -7.55 21.54 -2.70
CA GLN A 228 -7.73 22.55 -1.65
C GLN A 228 -6.74 22.37 -0.50
N ARG A 229 -6.83 23.24 0.51
CA ARG A 229 -5.99 23.17 1.72
C ARG A 229 -6.65 22.27 2.76
N GLU A 230 -5.83 21.72 3.66
CA GLU A 230 -6.27 20.77 4.70
C GLU A 230 -7.50 21.22 5.52
N PRO A 231 -7.69 22.51 5.88
CA PRO A 231 -8.93 22.95 6.52
C PRO A 231 -10.19 22.63 5.72
N SER A 232 -10.19 22.85 4.40
CA SER A 232 -11.32 22.52 3.52
C SER A 232 -11.59 21.01 3.47
N VAL A 233 -10.54 20.19 3.55
CA VAL A 233 -10.66 18.72 3.60
C VAL A 233 -11.36 18.29 4.89
N ILE A 234 -10.95 18.86 6.02
CA ILE A 234 -11.55 18.60 7.33
C ILE A 234 -13.03 19.01 7.34
N GLU A 235 -13.35 20.21 6.83
CA GLU A 235 -14.72 20.71 6.73
C GLU A 235 -15.60 19.79 5.88
N ALA A 236 -15.09 19.33 4.72
CA ALA A 236 -15.80 18.40 3.85
C ALA A 236 -16.10 17.06 4.55
N LEU A 237 -15.11 16.48 5.23
CA LEU A 237 -15.30 15.23 5.99
C LEU A 237 -16.34 15.38 7.12
N VAL A 238 -16.25 16.46 7.90
CA VAL A 238 -17.20 16.75 8.97
C VAL A 238 -18.61 16.93 8.42
N ALA A 239 -18.77 17.64 7.29
CA ALA A 239 -20.07 17.84 6.65
C ALA A 239 -20.69 16.51 6.21
N LEU A 240 -19.91 15.62 5.59
CA LEU A 240 -20.38 14.29 5.16
C LEU A 240 -20.81 13.41 6.34
N LEU A 241 -20.00 13.36 7.41
CA LEU A 241 -20.34 12.60 8.63
C LEU A 241 -21.59 13.15 9.32
N LYS A 242 -21.76 14.47 9.39
CA LYS A 242 -22.98 15.12 9.92
C LYS A 242 -24.20 14.86 9.05
N ALA A 243 -24.02 14.71 7.74
CA ALA A 243 -25.08 14.35 6.81
C ALA A 243 -25.45 12.86 6.83
N GLY A 244 -24.80 12.04 7.68
CA GLY A 244 -25.12 10.62 7.81
C GLY A 244 -24.38 9.71 6.84
N ARG A 245 -23.36 10.20 6.13
CA ARG A 245 -22.62 9.43 5.13
C ARG A 245 -21.71 8.40 5.79
N GLY A 246 -21.75 7.17 5.28
CA GLY A 246 -21.00 6.07 5.88
C GLY A 246 -19.48 6.25 5.78
N ALA A 247 -18.76 6.02 6.88
CA ALA A 247 -17.30 6.15 6.96
C ALA A 247 -16.56 5.35 5.88
N ARG A 248 -17.01 4.13 5.59
CA ARG A 248 -16.43 3.29 4.53
C ARG A 248 -16.64 3.86 3.13
N ARG A 249 -17.76 4.55 2.89
CA ARG A 249 -18.08 5.22 1.61
C ARG A 249 -17.26 6.49 1.42
N ILE A 250 -17.00 7.21 2.50
CA ILE A 250 -16.06 8.34 2.51
C ILE A 250 -14.65 7.84 2.15
N LEU A 251 -14.22 6.71 2.72
CA LEU A 251 -12.93 6.10 2.42
C LEU A 251 -12.78 5.70 0.94
N ASP A 252 -13.84 5.17 0.32
CA ASP A 252 -13.85 4.88 -1.13
C ASP A 252 -13.50 6.13 -1.96
N ALA A 253 -14.09 7.29 -1.62
CA ALA A 253 -13.79 8.55 -2.30
C ALA A 253 -12.36 9.05 -2.01
N ILE A 254 -11.81 8.81 -0.81
CA ILE A 254 -10.40 9.10 -0.50
C ILE A 254 -9.46 8.24 -1.34
N GLN A 255 -9.77 6.95 -1.56
CA GLN A 255 -9.01 6.07 -2.44
C GLN A 255 -9.01 6.59 -3.89
N VAL A 256 -10.16 7.03 -4.41
CA VAL A 256 -10.23 7.67 -5.74
C VAL A 256 -9.39 8.96 -5.80
N ALA A 257 -9.41 9.77 -4.75
CA ALA A 257 -8.56 10.96 -4.65
C ALA A 257 -7.07 10.60 -4.68
N SER A 258 -6.66 9.55 -3.96
CA SER A 258 -5.28 9.05 -3.97
C SER A 258 -4.86 8.54 -5.36
N ALA A 259 -5.73 7.79 -6.04
CA ALA A 259 -5.50 7.37 -7.42
C ALA A 259 -5.36 8.56 -8.38
N GLN A 260 -6.09 9.66 -8.15
CA GLN A 260 -5.90 10.89 -8.93
C GLN A 260 -4.49 11.48 -8.75
N VAL A 261 -3.93 11.45 -7.54
CA VAL A 261 -2.55 11.91 -7.30
C VAL A 261 -1.53 11.05 -8.07
N ILE A 262 -1.76 9.73 -8.19
CA ILE A 262 -0.94 8.86 -9.05
C ILE A 262 -1.05 9.27 -10.52
N LEU A 263 -2.26 9.53 -11.02
CA LEU A 263 -2.49 9.95 -12.41
C LEU A 263 -1.81 11.27 -12.77
N GLU A 264 -1.73 12.19 -11.80
CA GLU A 264 -1.04 13.48 -11.94
C GLU A 264 0.47 13.40 -11.70
N THR A 265 1.00 12.23 -11.32
CA THR A 265 2.45 12.03 -11.20
C THR A 265 3.05 11.80 -12.58
N GLY A 266 4.00 12.66 -12.96
CA GLY A 266 4.51 12.72 -14.32
C GLY A 266 5.90 12.13 -14.51
N HIS A 267 6.84 12.44 -13.61
CA HIS A 267 8.21 11.95 -13.71
C HIS A 267 8.39 10.60 -12.98
N PRO A 268 9.12 9.62 -13.54
CA PRO A 268 9.27 8.29 -12.93
C PRO A 268 9.81 8.25 -11.50
N ASN A 269 10.61 9.25 -11.11
CA ASN A 269 11.15 9.37 -9.74
C ASN A 269 10.18 10.01 -8.73
N ASN A 270 9.04 10.53 -9.17
CA ASN A 270 8.14 11.30 -8.29
C ASN A 270 7.04 10.44 -7.62
N PHE A 271 6.97 9.15 -7.95
CA PHE A 271 5.89 8.26 -7.49
C PHE A 271 5.90 7.92 -6.01
N SER A 272 7.03 8.06 -5.29
CA SER A 272 7.16 7.63 -3.89
C SER A 272 6.03 8.17 -2.99
N MET A 273 5.71 9.47 -3.03
CA MET A 273 4.64 9.99 -2.16
C MET A 273 3.24 9.56 -2.60
N ALA A 274 2.99 9.51 -3.91
CA ALA A 274 1.68 9.13 -4.45
C ALA A 274 1.38 7.64 -4.19
N GLN A 275 2.39 6.79 -4.37
CA GLN A 275 2.25 5.35 -4.18
C GLN A 275 2.04 4.99 -2.71
N HIS A 276 2.86 5.52 -1.80
CA HIS A 276 2.71 5.23 -0.38
C HIS A 276 1.42 5.79 0.20
N GLY A 277 0.97 6.93 -0.33
CA GLY A 277 -0.38 7.44 -0.10
C GLY A 277 -1.45 6.39 -0.39
N PHE A 278 -1.38 5.76 -1.55
CA PHE A 278 -2.36 4.76 -1.97
C PHE A 278 -2.26 3.46 -1.17
N GLU A 279 -1.05 2.93 -0.93
CA GLU A 279 -0.83 1.73 -0.09
C GLU A 279 -1.42 1.90 1.31
N TYR A 280 -1.26 3.10 1.90
CA TYR A 280 -1.88 3.44 3.18
C TYR A 280 -3.41 3.40 3.09
N CYS A 281 -4.01 4.01 2.05
CA CYS A 281 -5.45 4.00 1.86
C CYS A 281 -6.01 2.59 1.63
N ASN A 282 -5.32 1.75 0.86
CA ASN A 282 -5.68 0.35 0.65
C ASN A 282 -5.61 -0.45 1.96
N THR A 283 -4.55 -0.26 2.75
CA THR A 283 -4.43 -0.88 4.08
C THR A 283 -5.54 -0.42 5.03
N LEU A 284 -5.90 0.87 4.98
CA LEU A 284 -7.01 1.38 5.76
C LEU A 284 -8.36 0.79 5.31
N GLY A 285 -8.57 0.63 4.01
CA GLY A 285 -9.75 -0.05 3.45
C GLY A 285 -9.88 -1.46 3.98
N TRP A 286 -8.81 -2.25 3.87
CA TRP A 286 -8.72 -3.58 4.46
C TRP A 286 -8.97 -3.57 5.98
N PHE A 287 -8.42 -2.62 6.72
CA PHE A 287 -8.63 -2.50 8.17
C PHE A 287 -10.10 -2.24 8.52
N TYR A 288 -10.77 -1.39 7.74
CA TYR A 288 -12.21 -1.13 7.89
C TYR A 288 -13.04 -2.39 7.64
N ASP A 289 -12.69 -3.16 6.61
CA ASP A 289 -13.42 -4.35 6.19
C ASP A 289 -13.12 -5.56 7.10
N THR A 290 -11.96 -5.57 7.76
CA THR A 290 -11.47 -6.71 8.56
C THR A 290 -11.71 -6.57 10.04
N PHE A 291 -11.64 -5.37 10.63
CA PHE A 291 -11.67 -5.20 12.09
C PHE A 291 -12.71 -4.19 12.56
N GLU A 292 -13.38 -4.53 13.68
CA GLU A 292 -14.10 -3.55 14.48
C GLU A 292 -13.16 -2.93 15.51
N HIS A 293 -12.70 -1.70 15.24
CA HIS A 293 -11.83 -0.98 16.16
C HIS A 293 -12.43 0.38 16.55
N PRO A 294 -12.41 0.76 17.85
CA PRO A 294 -13.12 1.95 18.34
C PRO A 294 -12.55 3.28 17.83
N HIS A 295 -11.33 3.26 17.29
CA HIS A 295 -10.64 4.45 16.79
C HIS A 295 -10.64 4.57 15.25
N ARG A 296 -11.41 3.74 14.53
CA ARG A 296 -11.46 3.76 13.05
C ARG A 296 -11.80 5.13 12.46
N LEU A 297 -12.73 5.86 13.06
CA LEU A 297 -13.24 7.13 12.50
C LEU A 297 -12.12 8.16 12.32
N LYS A 298 -11.22 8.26 13.29
CA LYS A 298 -10.08 9.19 13.31
C LYS A 298 -9.14 8.98 12.12
N LEU A 299 -9.04 7.73 11.64
CA LEU A 299 -8.18 7.37 10.52
C LEU A 299 -8.68 7.91 9.17
N LEU A 300 -9.96 8.30 9.02
CA LEU A 300 -10.44 8.99 7.83
C LEU A 300 -9.74 10.35 7.65
N PHE A 301 -9.60 11.09 8.76
CA PHE A 301 -8.89 12.37 8.77
C PHE A 301 -7.41 12.17 8.50
N VAL A 302 -6.80 11.11 9.07
CA VAL A 302 -5.40 10.76 8.77
C VAL A 302 -5.21 10.49 7.28
N ALA A 303 -6.06 9.65 6.68
CA ALA A 303 -5.98 9.33 5.26
C ALA A 303 -6.16 10.57 4.38
N ALA A 304 -7.22 11.35 4.59
CA ALA A 304 -7.51 12.50 3.75
C ALA A 304 -6.44 13.59 3.86
N SER A 305 -5.93 13.87 5.07
CA SER A 305 -4.80 14.78 5.27
C SER A 305 -3.54 14.26 4.60
N PHE A 306 -3.21 12.98 4.75
CA PHE A 306 -2.03 12.37 4.15
C PHE A 306 -2.06 12.50 2.62
N ILE A 307 -3.19 12.20 1.98
CA ILE A 307 -3.37 12.36 0.54
C ILE A 307 -3.37 13.83 0.12
N ASN A 308 -3.94 14.74 0.91
CA ASN A 308 -3.88 16.17 0.63
C ASN A 308 -2.44 16.71 0.64
N ARG A 309 -1.62 16.28 1.62
CA ARG A 309 -0.19 16.62 1.66
C ARG A 309 0.56 16.01 0.45
N ALA A 310 0.21 14.80 0.03
CA ALA A 310 0.77 14.17 -1.16
C ALA A 310 0.42 14.94 -2.43
N ALA A 311 -0.85 15.34 -2.58
CA ALA A 311 -1.31 16.15 -3.70
C ALA A 311 -0.59 17.50 -3.76
N GLU A 312 -0.46 18.19 -2.61
CA GLU A 312 0.30 19.44 -2.51
C GLU A 312 1.77 19.25 -2.90
N HIS A 313 2.42 18.18 -2.40
CA HIS A 313 3.80 17.86 -2.76
C HIS A 313 3.94 17.62 -4.27
N GLN A 314 3.07 16.80 -4.87
CA GLN A 314 3.12 16.48 -6.29
C GLN A 314 2.89 17.72 -7.14
N ALA A 315 1.91 18.57 -6.80
CA ALA A 315 1.59 19.79 -7.54
C ALA A 315 2.75 20.81 -7.57
N ASN A 316 3.61 20.80 -6.54
CA ASN A 316 4.77 21.69 -6.44
C ASN A 316 6.08 21.05 -6.92
N THR A 317 6.03 19.82 -7.45
CA THR A 317 7.20 19.12 -7.98
C THR A 317 7.21 19.20 -9.51
N PRO A 318 8.34 19.55 -10.17
CA PRO A 318 8.41 19.63 -11.63
C PRO A 318 7.93 18.36 -12.35
N ASP A 319 7.44 18.55 -13.57
CA ASP A 319 6.93 17.51 -14.50
C ASP A 319 5.66 16.77 -14.05
N ASN A 320 5.14 17.07 -12.87
CA ASN A 320 3.83 16.62 -12.39
C ASN A 320 2.72 17.60 -12.74
N GLY A 321 1.49 17.13 -12.55
CA GLY A 321 0.27 17.92 -12.66
C GLY A 321 -0.79 17.26 -13.53
N PRO A 322 -1.90 17.98 -13.77
CA PRO A 322 -3.03 17.44 -14.53
C PRO A 322 -2.62 17.09 -15.96
N ARG A 323 -2.98 15.89 -16.41
CA ARG A 323 -2.78 15.43 -17.78
C ARG A 323 -4.10 15.01 -18.41
N ALA A 324 -4.31 15.39 -19.66
CA ALA A 324 -5.45 14.93 -20.43
C ALA A 324 -5.27 13.45 -20.77
N ILE A 325 -6.31 12.65 -20.54
CA ILE A 325 -6.32 11.24 -20.93
C ILE A 325 -6.76 11.16 -22.39
N THR A 326 -5.80 10.88 -23.26
CA THR A 326 -6.02 10.81 -24.71
C THR A 326 -5.65 9.42 -25.21
N PRO A 327 -6.62 8.63 -25.69
CA PRO A 327 -6.32 7.35 -26.33
C PRO A 327 -5.40 7.55 -27.56
N PRO A 328 -4.49 6.61 -27.85
CA PRO A 328 -3.71 6.66 -29.08
C PRO A 328 -4.59 6.69 -30.35
N PRO A 329 -4.13 7.30 -31.45
CA PRO A 329 -4.85 7.25 -32.72
C PRO A 329 -5.15 5.82 -33.17
N GLY A 330 -6.34 5.61 -33.74
CA GLY A 330 -6.79 4.30 -34.22
C GLY A 330 -7.30 3.36 -33.12
N THR A 331 -7.35 3.79 -31.86
CA THR A 331 -7.87 2.94 -30.76
C THR A 331 -9.34 2.55 -30.96
N GLU A 332 -10.15 3.40 -31.60
CA GLU A 332 -11.58 3.14 -31.83
C GLU A 332 -11.87 1.99 -32.80
N SER A 333 -10.90 1.59 -33.65
CA SER A 333 -11.05 0.46 -34.57
C SER A 333 -10.48 -0.85 -34.04
N LEU A 334 -9.89 -0.84 -32.83
CA LEU A 334 -9.32 -2.04 -32.22
C LEU A 334 -10.42 -2.90 -31.59
N SER A 335 -10.35 -4.21 -31.80
CA SER A 335 -11.08 -5.18 -30.98
C SER A 335 -10.56 -5.17 -29.53
N SER A 336 -11.34 -5.70 -28.60
CA SER A 336 -10.94 -5.84 -27.19
C SER A 336 -9.61 -6.58 -27.03
N GLY A 337 -9.40 -7.67 -27.76
CA GLY A 337 -8.14 -8.43 -27.74
C GLY A 337 -6.94 -7.65 -28.25
N GLN A 338 -7.10 -6.91 -29.36
CA GLN A 338 -6.03 -6.05 -29.90
C GLN A 338 -5.68 -4.92 -28.93
N MET A 339 -6.67 -4.34 -28.26
CA MET A 339 -6.46 -3.28 -27.27
C MET A 339 -5.71 -3.79 -26.04
N LEU A 340 -6.05 -4.99 -25.53
CA LEU A 340 -5.32 -5.62 -24.42
C LEU A 340 -3.88 -5.95 -24.80
N ALA A 341 -3.65 -6.47 -26.01
CA ALA A 341 -2.30 -6.76 -26.49
C ALA A 341 -1.43 -5.49 -26.55
N ARG A 342 -1.99 -4.41 -27.09
CA ARG A 342 -1.31 -3.10 -27.15
C ARG A 342 -1.09 -2.50 -25.76
N LEU A 343 -2.02 -2.71 -24.84
CA LEU A 343 -1.87 -2.29 -23.44
C LEU A 343 -0.75 -3.07 -22.74
N ASP A 344 -0.64 -4.40 -22.91
CA ASP A 344 0.50 -5.19 -22.39
C ASP A 344 1.83 -4.61 -22.88
N GLU A 345 1.93 -4.36 -24.19
CA GLU A 345 3.12 -3.78 -24.81
C GLU A 345 3.44 -2.39 -24.26
N ALA A 346 2.44 -1.54 -24.06
CA ALA A 346 2.63 -0.20 -23.49
C ALA A 346 3.10 -0.26 -22.03
N LEU A 347 2.55 -1.18 -21.22
CA LEU A 347 2.92 -1.38 -19.82
C LEU A 347 4.38 -1.84 -19.72
N LEU A 348 4.76 -2.88 -20.47
CA LEU A 348 6.10 -3.45 -20.43
C LEU A 348 7.17 -2.54 -21.06
N ALA A 349 6.78 -1.70 -22.02
CA ALA A 349 7.65 -0.68 -22.61
C ALA A 349 7.71 0.63 -21.79
N LEU A 350 7.08 0.67 -20.60
CA LEU A 350 7.07 1.83 -19.71
C LEU A 350 6.55 3.12 -20.38
N ARG A 351 5.43 3.00 -21.11
CA ARG A 351 4.74 4.11 -21.79
C ARG A 351 3.46 4.50 -21.02
N PRO A 352 3.57 5.29 -19.93
CA PRO A 352 2.46 5.53 -19.01
C PRO A 352 1.25 6.20 -19.65
N ASP A 353 1.45 7.22 -20.48
CA ASP A 353 0.34 7.98 -21.05
C ASP A 353 -0.43 7.15 -22.11
N GLU A 354 0.28 6.32 -22.89
CA GLU A 354 -0.34 5.34 -23.80
C GLU A 354 -1.10 4.26 -23.02
N ALA A 355 -0.53 3.71 -21.95
CA ALA A 355 -1.18 2.70 -21.11
C ALA A 355 -2.47 3.23 -20.47
N VAL A 356 -2.46 4.45 -19.94
CA VAL A 356 -3.66 5.10 -19.38
C VAL A 356 -4.71 5.36 -20.46
N GLY A 357 -4.30 5.88 -21.62
CA GLY A 357 -5.21 6.14 -22.74
C GLY A 357 -5.89 4.88 -23.27
N LEU A 358 -5.15 3.77 -23.40
CA LEU A 358 -5.69 2.46 -23.80
C LEU A 358 -6.62 1.88 -22.74
N THR A 359 -6.27 1.99 -21.46
CA THR A 359 -7.13 1.54 -20.35
C THR A 359 -8.46 2.30 -20.34
N ALA A 360 -8.41 3.63 -20.49
CA ALA A 360 -9.61 4.47 -20.57
C ALA A 360 -10.49 4.14 -21.79
N ALA A 361 -9.87 3.91 -22.95
CA ALA A 361 -10.60 3.49 -24.14
C ALA A 361 -11.25 2.12 -23.99
N TYR A 362 -10.56 1.18 -23.31
CA TYR A 362 -11.08 -0.16 -23.05
C TYR A 362 -12.34 -0.11 -22.17
N LEU A 363 -12.29 0.69 -21.11
CA LEU A 363 -13.41 0.92 -20.20
C LEU A 363 -14.58 1.63 -20.89
N LYS A 364 -14.30 2.68 -21.68
CA LYS A 364 -15.32 3.39 -22.48
C LYS A 364 -16.00 2.48 -23.50
N GLY A 365 -15.25 1.53 -24.08
CA GLY A 365 -15.79 0.54 -25.02
C GLY A 365 -16.73 -0.49 -24.38
N GLY A 366 -16.84 -0.53 -23.05
CA GLY A 366 -17.70 -1.49 -22.35
C GLY A 366 -17.21 -2.94 -22.45
N PHE A 367 -15.92 -3.15 -22.67
CA PHE A 367 -15.32 -4.48 -22.80
C PHE A 367 -15.19 -5.20 -21.45
N ASP A 368 -14.74 -6.46 -21.50
CA ASP A 368 -14.65 -7.33 -20.32
C ASP A 368 -13.62 -6.84 -19.29
N ARG A 369 -14.13 -6.35 -18.16
CA ARG A 369 -13.31 -5.88 -17.04
C ARG A 369 -12.46 -6.99 -16.41
N ALA A 370 -12.90 -8.24 -16.43
CA ALA A 370 -12.13 -9.34 -15.85
C ALA A 370 -10.84 -9.60 -16.66
N ALA A 371 -10.91 -9.51 -17.99
CA ALA A 371 -9.74 -9.57 -18.85
C ALA A 371 -8.77 -8.40 -18.61
N LEU A 372 -9.28 -7.18 -18.42
CA LEU A 372 -8.45 -6.03 -18.07
C LEU A 372 -7.74 -6.19 -16.71
N LEU A 373 -8.47 -6.60 -15.67
CA LEU A 373 -7.92 -6.85 -14.33
C LEU A 373 -6.78 -7.87 -14.38
N ARG A 374 -7.00 -8.99 -15.08
CA ARG A 374 -6.00 -10.04 -15.25
C ARG A 374 -4.76 -9.54 -15.99
N LEU A 375 -4.94 -8.70 -17.00
CA LEU A 375 -3.83 -8.08 -17.74
C LEU A 375 -3.01 -7.17 -16.83
N LEU A 376 -3.65 -6.25 -16.11
CA LEU A 376 -2.98 -5.31 -15.20
C LEU A 376 -2.22 -6.07 -14.09
N ALA A 377 -2.84 -7.06 -13.46
CA ALA A 377 -2.19 -7.91 -12.46
C ALA A 377 -0.98 -8.65 -13.07
N THR A 378 -1.13 -9.19 -14.28
CA THR A 378 -0.04 -9.89 -14.98
C THR A 378 1.13 -8.96 -15.30
N ALA A 379 0.87 -7.74 -15.78
CA ALA A 379 1.92 -6.78 -16.10
C ALA A 379 2.68 -6.31 -14.84
N ALA A 380 1.97 -6.04 -13.74
CA ALA A 380 2.58 -5.72 -12.45
C ALA A 380 3.50 -6.86 -11.96
N CYS A 381 3.14 -8.12 -12.20
CA CYS A 381 3.98 -9.28 -11.85
C CYS A 381 5.18 -9.49 -12.78
N LYS A 382 5.05 -9.16 -14.07
CA LYS A 382 6.15 -9.28 -15.04
C LYS A 382 7.27 -8.29 -14.73
N LEU A 383 6.93 -7.05 -14.41
CA LEU A 383 7.86 -5.95 -14.10
C LEU A 383 8.38 -6.06 -12.66
N GLY A 384 9.22 -7.06 -12.39
CA GLY A 384 9.78 -7.31 -11.06
C GLY A 384 11.26 -6.93 -10.94
N ASN A 385 11.68 -6.62 -9.70
CA ASN A 385 13.01 -6.12 -9.27
C ASN A 385 12.88 -5.21 -8.03
N ASP A 386 11.66 -4.74 -7.75
CA ASP A 386 11.27 -3.94 -6.59
C ASP A 386 9.83 -4.35 -6.22
N PRO A 387 9.58 -4.84 -4.99
CA PRO A 387 8.26 -5.26 -4.52
C PRO A 387 7.16 -4.20 -4.64
N HIS A 388 7.50 -2.92 -4.62
CA HIS A 388 6.52 -1.84 -4.83
C HIS A 388 5.84 -1.91 -6.20
N ASN A 389 6.50 -2.48 -7.21
CA ASN A 389 5.90 -2.63 -8.54
C ASN A 389 4.73 -3.63 -8.51
N GLN A 390 4.83 -4.66 -7.67
CA GLN A 390 3.77 -5.66 -7.49
C GLN A 390 2.72 -5.17 -6.49
N GLU A 391 3.15 -4.62 -5.35
CA GLU A 391 2.27 -4.15 -4.28
C GLU A 391 1.30 -3.09 -4.78
N LEU A 392 1.78 -2.01 -5.41
CA LEU A 392 0.88 -0.95 -5.87
C LEU A 392 -0.09 -1.41 -6.94
N GLY A 393 0.42 -2.18 -7.91
CA GLY A 393 -0.39 -2.79 -8.94
C GLY A 393 -1.52 -3.59 -8.32
N LEU A 394 -1.24 -4.40 -7.29
CA LEU A 394 -2.22 -5.16 -6.53
C LEU A 394 -3.16 -4.28 -5.71
N CYS A 395 -2.68 -3.34 -4.89
CA CYS A 395 -3.49 -2.49 -4.02
C CYS A 395 -4.63 -1.80 -4.79
N LEU A 396 -4.31 -1.24 -5.97
CA LEU A 396 -5.28 -0.58 -6.84
C LEU A 396 -6.34 -1.55 -7.38
N LEU A 397 -5.95 -2.79 -7.68
CA LEU A 397 -6.87 -3.83 -8.17
C LEU A 397 -7.73 -4.41 -7.04
N GLU A 398 -7.17 -4.60 -5.85
CA GLU A 398 -7.92 -5.01 -4.64
C GLU A 398 -9.00 -3.97 -4.31
N ASP A 399 -8.61 -2.68 -4.24
CA ASP A 399 -9.56 -1.61 -3.96
C ASP A 399 -10.61 -1.48 -5.06
N TYR A 400 -10.25 -1.71 -6.33
CA TYR A 400 -11.25 -1.74 -7.41
C TYR A 400 -12.35 -2.78 -7.19
N LEU A 401 -11.97 -3.97 -6.71
CA LEU A 401 -12.90 -5.07 -6.49
C LEU A 401 -13.85 -4.80 -5.31
N HIS A 402 -13.43 -4.03 -4.32
CA HIS A 402 -14.20 -3.77 -3.10
C HIS A 402 -14.86 -2.38 -3.07
N SER A 403 -14.35 -1.42 -3.84
CA SER A 403 -14.81 -0.04 -3.79
C SER A 403 -16.19 0.12 -4.40
N THR A 404 -16.97 0.99 -3.76
CA THR A 404 -18.30 1.40 -4.20
C THR A 404 -18.36 2.84 -4.71
N ALA A 405 -17.23 3.53 -4.81
CA ALA A 405 -17.18 4.86 -5.41
C ALA A 405 -17.71 4.84 -6.84
N THR A 406 -18.43 5.90 -7.21
CA THR A 406 -18.98 6.08 -8.55
C THR A 406 -17.87 6.09 -9.61
N ASP A 407 -16.71 6.63 -9.28
CA ASP A 407 -15.56 6.76 -10.18
C ASP A 407 -14.42 5.76 -9.88
N ARG A 408 -14.77 4.56 -9.39
CA ARG A 408 -13.77 3.51 -9.09
C ARG A 408 -12.96 3.04 -10.31
N ASP A 409 -13.47 3.23 -11.53
CA ASP A 409 -12.72 2.91 -12.76
C ASP A 409 -11.40 3.72 -12.85
N ARG A 410 -11.29 4.86 -12.14
CA ARG A 410 -10.05 5.62 -11.96
C ARG A 410 -8.92 4.82 -11.29
N LEU A 411 -9.25 3.84 -10.44
CA LEU A 411 -8.27 2.95 -9.81
C LEU A 411 -7.53 2.10 -10.85
N LEU A 412 -8.22 1.64 -11.91
CA LEU A 412 -7.60 0.88 -13.00
C LEU A 412 -6.68 1.75 -13.86
N LEU A 413 -7.07 3.01 -14.08
CA LEU A 413 -6.22 3.98 -14.78
C LEU A 413 -4.94 4.24 -13.99
N ALA A 414 -5.06 4.44 -12.67
CA ALA A 414 -3.91 4.62 -11.80
C ALA A 414 -3.02 3.37 -11.74
N SER A 415 -3.60 2.16 -11.79
CA SER A 415 -2.84 0.89 -11.85
C SER A 415 -1.98 0.83 -13.11
N ALA A 416 -2.56 1.16 -14.28
CA ALA A 416 -1.83 1.25 -15.53
C ALA A 416 -0.73 2.34 -15.49
N LYS A 417 -1.06 3.52 -14.93
CA LYS A 417 -0.13 4.64 -14.78
C LYS A 417 1.08 4.27 -13.93
N HIS A 418 0.86 3.69 -12.75
CA HIS A 418 1.95 3.32 -11.85
C HIS A 418 2.82 2.22 -12.45
N THR A 419 2.19 1.14 -12.96
CA THR A 419 2.91 0.00 -13.54
C THR A 419 3.88 0.45 -14.64
N ALA A 420 3.41 1.29 -15.58
CA ALA A 420 4.21 1.80 -16.69
C ALA A 420 5.09 3.03 -16.34
N GLY A 421 4.71 3.82 -15.33
CA GLY A 421 5.30 5.13 -15.07
C GLY A 421 6.33 5.15 -13.94
N HIS A 422 6.17 4.29 -12.92
CA HIS A 422 7.12 4.20 -11.81
C HIS A 422 8.47 3.69 -12.29
N ARG A 423 9.56 4.29 -11.80
CA ARG A 423 10.92 3.86 -12.10
C ARG A 423 11.13 2.37 -11.86
N LYS A 424 11.85 1.74 -12.78
CA LYS A 424 12.33 0.36 -12.68
C LYS A 424 13.86 0.35 -12.54
N TYR A 425 14.41 -0.59 -11.77
CA TYR A 425 15.85 -0.69 -11.51
C TYR A 425 16.50 -1.85 -12.26
N GLY A 426 17.58 -1.61 -12.99
CA GLY A 426 18.21 -2.67 -13.79
C GLY A 426 17.25 -3.19 -14.88
N ASP A 427 17.25 -4.50 -15.11
CA ASP A 427 16.35 -5.16 -16.06
C ASP A 427 15.08 -5.68 -15.35
N PRO A 428 13.92 -4.97 -15.45
CA PRO A 428 12.70 -5.35 -14.75
C PRO A 428 12.03 -6.63 -15.26
N LEU A 429 12.51 -7.20 -16.36
CA LEU A 429 11.93 -8.39 -16.97
C LEU A 429 12.82 -9.62 -16.80
N GLU A 430 13.97 -9.50 -16.15
CA GLU A 430 14.91 -10.61 -15.98
C GLU A 430 14.27 -11.79 -15.26
N ALA A 431 13.66 -11.56 -14.09
CA ALA A 431 13.02 -12.61 -13.30
C ALA A 431 11.87 -13.28 -14.09
N TYR A 432 11.08 -12.50 -14.83
CA TYR A 432 10.02 -13.03 -15.68
C TYR A 432 10.58 -13.90 -16.82
N ARG A 433 11.61 -13.47 -17.53
CA ARG A 433 12.20 -14.26 -18.63
C ARG A 433 12.82 -15.57 -18.12
N ARG A 434 13.51 -15.53 -16.97
CA ARG A 434 14.04 -16.75 -16.33
C ARG A 434 12.93 -17.70 -15.90
N PHE A 435 11.84 -17.16 -15.37
CA PHE A 435 10.65 -17.95 -15.04
C PHE A 435 10.05 -18.58 -16.30
N ALA A 436 9.84 -17.79 -17.36
CA ALA A 436 9.26 -18.26 -18.60
C ALA A 436 10.12 -19.34 -19.28
N GLU A 437 11.45 -19.20 -19.26
CA GLU A 437 12.40 -20.21 -19.73
C GLU A 437 12.32 -21.49 -18.89
N ALA A 438 12.30 -21.38 -17.56
CA ALA A 438 12.26 -22.54 -16.67
C ALA A 438 10.96 -23.34 -16.74
N PHE A 439 9.84 -22.69 -17.11
CA PHE A 439 8.51 -23.29 -17.22
C PHE A 439 8.05 -23.47 -18.67
N ASP A 440 8.93 -23.27 -19.66
CA ASP A 440 8.65 -23.43 -21.10
C ASP A 440 7.43 -22.61 -21.60
N LEU A 441 7.33 -21.37 -21.12
CA LEU A 441 6.22 -20.45 -21.45
C LEU A 441 6.53 -19.52 -22.63
N ASP A 442 7.77 -19.51 -23.09
CA ASP A 442 8.23 -18.70 -24.23
C ASP A 442 7.85 -19.30 -25.59
N GLY A 443 7.23 -20.48 -25.62
CA GLY A 443 6.76 -21.14 -26.84
C GLY A 443 7.87 -21.41 -27.86
N ARG A 444 9.05 -21.86 -27.40
CA ARG A 444 10.15 -22.29 -28.27
C ARG A 444 10.05 -23.75 -28.66
#